data_AF-A0A8H3AK59-F1
#
_entry.id   AF-A0A8H3AK59-F1
#
_cell.length_a   1.000
_cell.length_b   1.000
_cell.length_c   1.000
_cell.angle_alpha   90.00
_cell.angle_beta   90.00
_cell.angle_gamma   90.00
#
_symmetry.space_group_name_H-M   'P 1'
#
loop_
_entity.id
_entity.type
_entity.pdbx_description
1 polymer ?
#
loop_
_entity_poly.entity_id
_entity_poly.type
_entity_poly.pdbx_seq_one_letter_code
_entity_poly.pdbx_strand_id
1 'polypeptide(L)'
;MPPAPSSARALQAILPQIAENKPYEAHQKARTFVSRYVKAGQHDVAIDVLFQSARELLKAGHTGSGIDLGSFLIDVYDTANVEVGPESRGRMTQLIALTGSEGVWRKTLIDKTVAWSAKHGKYPGGDPELHYYCGELLYREGVFEAAEQHLLNSASRDSARLLARMMFEWSRDGSNPGAYAIRGTIPYLLNTSILAARTFITTFIGLLLASPQRATLINQHFPDPVALKSPDSDPDEVQITTDPTLNFLQLAIQTCQRAGWGPEARTPEEEKYNRVSRETWLRLASRYRTRIVGGDVMRDAIESLGNIYFDIPAARKGANPLQDMMSSLFGGGPAPDAGTKRKPRRALTAAGLD
;
A
#
# COMPACT_ATOMS: atom_id res chain seq x y z
N MET A 1 -33.19 -21.67 -29.71
CA MET A 1 -32.46 -20.47 -29.23
C MET A 1 -31.24 -20.30 -30.11
N PRO A 2 -30.91 -19.07 -30.56
CA PRO A 2 -29.62 -18.82 -31.22
C PRO A 2 -28.47 -19.18 -30.26
N PRO A 3 -27.32 -19.65 -30.76
CA PRO A 3 -26.17 -19.96 -29.93
C PRO A 3 -25.70 -18.70 -29.19
N ALA A 4 -25.22 -18.89 -27.95
CA ALA A 4 -24.63 -17.81 -27.19
C ALA A 4 -23.50 -17.14 -28.00
N PRO A 5 -23.37 -15.81 -27.95
CA PRO A 5 -22.30 -15.12 -28.66
C PRO A 5 -20.95 -15.62 -28.15
N SER A 6 -20.06 -15.99 -29.08
CA SER A 6 -18.77 -16.64 -28.80
C SER A 6 -17.62 -15.84 -29.40
N SER A 7 -16.50 -15.78 -28.66
CA SER A 7 -15.24 -15.19 -29.09
C SER A 7 -14.53 -15.99 -30.19
N ALA A 8 -14.87 -17.27 -30.37
CA ALA A 8 -14.16 -18.20 -31.24
C ALA A 8 -13.99 -17.68 -32.68
N ARG A 9 -15.05 -17.12 -33.27
CA ARG A 9 -15.00 -16.58 -34.64
C ARG A 9 -14.04 -15.40 -34.75
N ALA A 10 -14.02 -14.51 -33.76
CA ALA A 10 -13.12 -13.37 -33.75
C ALA A 10 -11.67 -13.84 -33.57
N LEU A 11 -11.42 -14.73 -32.60
CA LEU A 11 -10.08 -15.26 -32.32
C LEU A 11 -9.50 -16.05 -33.50
N GLN A 12 -10.32 -16.85 -34.20
CA GLN A 12 -9.89 -17.56 -35.41
C GLN A 12 -9.48 -16.59 -36.54
N ALA A 13 -10.00 -15.36 -36.56
CA ALA A 13 -9.62 -14.35 -37.53
C ALA A 13 -8.41 -13.50 -37.10
N ILE A 14 -8.10 -13.45 -35.80
CA ILE A 14 -7.06 -12.60 -35.20
C ILE A 14 -5.76 -13.39 -34.98
N LEU A 15 -5.82 -14.51 -34.25
CA LEU A 15 -4.62 -15.22 -33.78
C LEU A 15 -3.71 -15.72 -34.92
N PRO A 16 -4.23 -16.22 -36.06
CA PRO A 16 -3.36 -16.59 -37.19
C PRO A 16 -2.55 -15.43 -37.75
N GLN A 17 -3.06 -14.18 -37.69
CA GLN A 17 -2.31 -13.01 -38.16
C GLN A 17 -1.07 -12.76 -37.30
N ILE A 18 -1.13 -13.05 -36.00
CA ILE A 18 0.03 -12.96 -35.11
C ILE A 18 1.07 -14.03 -35.49
N ALA A 19 0.61 -15.27 -35.72
CA ALA A 19 1.48 -16.36 -36.16
C ALA A 19 2.14 -16.11 -37.53
N GLU A 20 1.47 -15.38 -38.42
CA GLU A 20 1.99 -14.94 -39.72
C GLU A 20 2.86 -13.66 -39.65
N ASN A 21 3.22 -13.19 -38.45
CA ASN A 21 3.98 -11.95 -38.22
C ASN A 21 3.31 -10.70 -38.84
N LYS A 22 1.97 -10.62 -38.73
CA LYS A 22 1.12 -9.48 -39.14
C LYS A 22 0.47 -8.84 -37.91
N PRO A 23 1.26 -8.26 -36.99
CA PRO A 23 0.76 -7.79 -35.70
C PRO A 23 -0.16 -6.58 -35.80
N TYR A 24 0.05 -5.72 -36.80
CA TYR A 24 -0.80 -4.55 -37.03
C TYR A 24 -2.20 -4.99 -37.46
N GLU A 25 -2.30 -5.94 -38.38
CA GLU A 25 -3.55 -6.52 -38.88
C GLU A 25 -4.30 -7.25 -37.76
N ALA A 26 -3.59 -8.04 -36.95
CA ALA A 26 -4.14 -8.70 -35.77
C ALA A 26 -4.75 -7.67 -34.80
N HIS A 27 -3.98 -6.63 -34.48
CA HIS A 27 -4.40 -5.55 -33.59
C HIS A 27 -5.64 -4.81 -34.11
N GLN A 28 -5.64 -4.34 -35.37
CA GLN A 28 -6.78 -3.62 -35.93
C GLN A 28 -8.04 -4.49 -36.02
N LYS A 29 -7.89 -5.79 -36.35
CA LYS A 29 -9.01 -6.75 -36.32
C LYS A 29 -9.57 -6.91 -34.92
N ALA A 30 -8.73 -7.09 -33.90
CA ALA A 30 -9.17 -7.19 -32.51
C ALA A 30 -10.00 -5.97 -32.09
N ARG A 31 -9.49 -4.75 -32.31
CA ARG A 31 -10.22 -3.50 -32.01
C ARG A 31 -11.56 -3.41 -32.74
N THR A 32 -11.60 -3.82 -34.00
CA THR A 32 -12.84 -3.79 -34.81
C THR A 32 -13.90 -4.75 -34.29
N PHE A 33 -13.53 -6.00 -33.99
CA PHE A 33 -14.45 -6.98 -33.41
C PHE A 33 -14.97 -6.51 -32.05
N VAL A 34 -14.06 -6.11 -31.16
CA VAL A 34 -14.37 -5.65 -29.81
C VAL A 34 -15.31 -4.45 -29.83
N SER A 35 -15.05 -3.45 -30.69
CA SER A 35 -15.93 -2.27 -30.81
C SER A 35 -17.36 -2.64 -31.20
N ARG A 36 -17.53 -3.70 -32.00
CA ARG A 36 -18.87 -4.22 -32.36
C ARG A 36 -19.51 -4.97 -31.19
N TYR A 37 -18.75 -5.81 -30.49
CA TYR A 37 -19.25 -6.54 -29.33
C TYR A 37 -19.66 -5.61 -28.19
N VAL A 38 -18.87 -4.58 -27.89
CA VAL A 38 -19.21 -3.55 -26.90
C VAL A 38 -20.49 -2.80 -27.27
N LYS A 39 -20.63 -2.37 -28.54
CA LYS A 39 -21.87 -1.73 -29.02
C LYS A 39 -23.10 -2.63 -28.93
N ALA A 40 -22.91 -3.94 -29.01
CA ALA A 40 -23.97 -4.93 -28.89
C ALA A 40 -24.21 -5.40 -27.43
N GLY A 41 -23.53 -4.80 -26.43
CA GLY A 41 -23.64 -5.19 -25.02
C GLY A 41 -22.99 -6.55 -24.69
N GLN A 42 -22.21 -7.13 -25.61
CA GLN A 42 -21.56 -8.43 -25.45
C GLN A 42 -20.19 -8.28 -24.77
N HIS A 43 -20.19 -7.75 -23.54
CA HIS A 43 -18.97 -7.39 -22.82
C HIS A 43 -18.08 -8.61 -22.51
N ASP A 44 -18.64 -9.75 -22.11
CA ASP A 44 -17.86 -10.95 -21.82
C ASP A 44 -17.09 -11.47 -23.04
N VAL A 45 -17.72 -11.39 -24.22
CA VAL A 45 -17.09 -11.78 -25.50
C VAL A 45 -15.99 -10.79 -25.87
N ALA A 46 -16.23 -9.49 -25.68
CA ALA A 46 -15.22 -8.46 -25.89
C ALA A 46 -14.00 -8.66 -24.97
N ILE A 47 -14.24 -8.97 -23.69
CA ILE A 47 -13.23 -9.24 -22.67
C ILE A 47 -12.34 -10.43 -23.08
N ASP A 48 -12.92 -11.55 -23.48
CA ASP A 48 -12.15 -12.72 -23.90
C ASP A 48 -11.34 -12.43 -25.18
N VAL A 49 -11.94 -11.77 -26.18
CA VAL A 49 -11.22 -11.40 -27.41
C VAL A 49 -10.04 -10.49 -27.11
N LEU A 50 -10.22 -9.46 -26.27
CA LEU A 50 -9.15 -8.53 -25.88
C LEU A 50 -8.05 -9.26 -25.12
N PHE A 51 -8.40 -10.04 -24.11
CA PHE A 51 -7.43 -10.74 -23.28
C PHE A 51 -6.57 -11.70 -24.08
N GLN A 52 -7.18 -12.59 -24.87
CA GLN A 52 -6.43 -13.57 -25.66
C GLN A 52 -5.55 -12.88 -26.72
N SER A 53 -6.09 -11.88 -27.43
CA SER A 53 -5.33 -11.16 -28.46
C SER A 53 -4.16 -10.38 -27.86
N ALA A 54 -4.37 -9.69 -26.74
CA ALA A 54 -3.32 -8.98 -26.01
C ALA A 54 -2.24 -9.96 -25.54
N ARG A 55 -2.63 -11.08 -24.93
CA ARG A 55 -1.71 -12.10 -24.44
C ARG A 55 -0.82 -12.66 -25.53
N GLU A 56 -1.38 -13.02 -26.69
CA GLU A 56 -0.59 -13.58 -27.79
C GLU A 56 0.30 -12.53 -28.47
N LEU A 57 -0.15 -11.27 -28.57
CA LEU A 57 0.71 -10.17 -29.05
C LEU A 57 1.90 -9.92 -28.11
N LEU A 58 1.68 -9.93 -26.79
CA LEU A 58 2.75 -9.77 -25.80
C LEU A 58 3.76 -10.93 -25.87
N LYS A 59 3.28 -12.17 -25.97
CA LYS A 59 4.15 -13.36 -26.15
C LYS A 59 5.00 -13.28 -27.42
N ALA A 60 4.47 -12.68 -28.50
CA ALA A 60 5.19 -12.46 -29.74
C ALA A 60 6.12 -11.23 -29.72
N GLY A 61 6.26 -10.53 -28.58
CA GLY A 61 7.12 -9.36 -28.43
C GLY A 61 6.54 -8.06 -28.99
N HIS A 62 5.26 -8.05 -29.40
CA HIS A 62 4.58 -6.86 -29.90
C HIS A 62 3.96 -6.05 -28.75
N THR A 63 4.82 -5.56 -27.85
CA THR A 63 4.44 -4.97 -26.56
C THR A 63 3.46 -3.80 -26.71
N GLY A 64 3.72 -2.86 -27.63
CA GLY A 64 2.84 -1.70 -27.83
C GLY A 64 1.39 -2.08 -28.18
N SER A 65 1.21 -3.03 -29.11
CA SER A 65 -0.12 -3.53 -29.48
C SER A 65 -0.78 -4.33 -28.35
N GLY A 66 -0.01 -5.17 -27.65
CA GLY A 66 -0.51 -5.92 -26.50
C GLY A 66 -1.00 -5.01 -25.37
N ILE A 67 -0.32 -3.90 -25.11
CA ILE A 67 -0.65 -2.94 -24.06
C ILE A 67 -1.82 -2.04 -24.44
N ASP A 68 -1.96 -1.69 -25.72
CA ASP A 68 -3.18 -1.01 -26.20
C ASP A 68 -4.41 -1.90 -26.00
N LEU A 69 -4.35 -3.17 -26.40
CA LEU A 69 -5.47 -4.10 -26.20
C LEU A 69 -5.71 -4.41 -24.70
N GLY A 70 -4.65 -4.53 -23.90
CA GLY A 70 -4.77 -4.68 -22.45
C GLY A 70 -5.35 -3.44 -21.77
N SER A 71 -5.04 -2.24 -22.27
CA SER A 71 -5.68 -1.00 -21.83
C SER A 71 -7.16 -0.97 -22.20
N PHE A 72 -7.49 -1.35 -23.45
CA PHE A 72 -8.87 -1.41 -23.90
C PHE A 72 -9.69 -2.44 -23.11
N LEU A 73 -9.05 -3.53 -22.65
CA LEU A 73 -9.68 -4.48 -21.74
C LEU A 73 -10.12 -3.81 -20.43
N ILE A 74 -9.27 -2.97 -19.84
CA ILE A 74 -9.61 -2.22 -18.63
C ILE A 74 -10.74 -1.21 -18.90
N ASP A 75 -10.73 -0.54 -20.06
CA ASP A 75 -11.81 0.38 -20.42
C ASP A 75 -13.16 -0.35 -20.58
N VAL A 76 -13.15 -1.58 -21.09
CA VAL A 76 -14.34 -2.45 -21.14
C VAL A 76 -14.74 -2.89 -19.74
N TYR A 77 -13.79 -3.23 -18.86
CA TYR A 77 -14.10 -3.50 -17.45
C TYR A 77 -14.78 -2.33 -16.77
N ASP A 78 -14.28 -1.11 -17.00
CA ASP A 78 -14.87 0.10 -16.44
C ASP A 78 -16.30 0.33 -16.94
N THR A 79 -16.50 0.22 -18.25
CA THR A 79 -17.81 0.44 -18.89
C THR A 79 -18.83 -0.63 -18.47
N ALA A 80 -18.40 -1.88 -18.33
CA ALA A 80 -19.25 -3.00 -17.97
C ALA A 80 -19.40 -3.20 -16.46
N ASN A 81 -18.78 -2.34 -15.63
CA ASN A 81 -18.74 -2.46 -14.17
C ASN A 81 -18.27 -3.85 -13.70
N VAL A 82 -17.21 -4.37 -14.32
CA VAL A 82 -16.63 -5.65 -13.94
C VAL A 82 -16.02 -5.53 -12.54
N GLU A 83 -16.49 -6.36 -11.62
CA GLU A 83 -15.97 -6.42 -10.26
C GLU A 83 -14.53 -6.93 -10.21
N VAL A 84 -13.81 -6.48 -9.19
CA VAL A 84 -12.48 -7.01 -8.88
C VAL A 84 -12.63 -8.39 -8.23
N GLY A 85 -12.27 -9.44 -8.96
CA GLY A 85 -12.33 -10.83 -8.51
C GLY A 85 -11.17 -11.67 -9.04
N PRO A 86 -11.09 -12.96 -8.67
CA PRO A 86 -9.97 -13.83 -9.04
C PRO A 86 -9.72 -13.89 -10.55
N GLU A 87 -10.79 -13.91 -11.35
CA GLU A 87 -10.69 -14.03 -12.80
C GLU A 87 -10.23 -12.72 -13.47
N SER A 88 -10.85 -11.58 -13.13
CA SER A 88 -10.45 -10.26 -13.66
C SER A 88 -9.03 -9.90 -13.21
N ARG A 89 -8.68 -10.18 -11.95
CA ARG A 89 -7.31 -10.05 -11.42
C ARG A 89 -6.32 -10.93 -12.19
N GLY A 90 -6.64 -12.21 -12.37
CA GLY A 90 -5.77 -13.18 -13.05
C GLY A 90 -5.45 -12.80 -14.49
N ARG A 91 -6.44 -12.25 -15.22
CA ARG A 91 -6.20 -11.71 -16.57
C ARG A 91 -5.19 -10.57 -16.54
N MET A 92 -5.37 -9.60 -15.64
CA MET A 92 -4.50 -8.42 -15.57
C MET A 92 -3.08 -8.76 -15.11
N THR A 93 -2.92 -9.61 -14.09
CA THR A 93 -1.57 -10.03 -13.64
C THR A 93 -0.84 -10.79 -14.74
N GLN A 94 -1.53 -11.62 -15.53
CA GLN A 94 -0.91 -12.30 -16.67
C GLN A 94 -0.42 -11.31 -17.74
N LEU A 95 -1.22 -10.31 -18.11
CA LEU A 95 -0.80 -9.31 -19.08
C LEU A 95 0.37 -8.45 -18.56
N ILE A 96 0.34 -8.07 -17.28
CA ILE A 96 1.45 -7.34 -16.62
C ILE A 96 2.74 -8.16 -16.66
N ALA A 97 2.67 -9.46 -16.36
CA ALA A 97 3.82 -10.37 -16.42
C ALA A 97 4.47 -10.38 -17.81
N LEU A 98 3.63 -10.57 -18.84
CA LEU A 98 4.06 -10.71 -20.23
C LEU A 98 4.58 -9.42 -20.86
N THR A 99 4.36 -8.26 -20.21
CA THR A 99 4.83 -6.96 -20.73
C THR A 99 6.36 -6.85 -20.70
N GLY A 100 7.04 -7.56 -19.80
CA GLY A 100 8.48 -7.41 -19.58
C GLY A 100 8.84 -6.13 -18.82
N SER A 101 10.09 -6.02 -18.38
CA SER A 101 10.60 -4.94 -17.51
C SER A 101 11.04 -3.70 -18.27
N GLU A 102 11.08 -3.77 -19.60
CA GLU A 102 11.61 -2.69 -20.43
C GLU A 102 10.59 -1.58 -20.71
N GLY A 103 11.06 -0.34 -20.63
CA GLY A 103 10.29 0.85 -20.99
C GLY A 103 9.16 1.19 -20.01
N VAL A 104 8.20 1.98 -20.49
CA VAL A 104 7.11 2.56 -19.67
C VAL A 104 5.82 1.73 -19.72
N TRP A 105 5.80 0.69 -20.54
CA TRP A 105 4.60 -0.05 -20.88
C TRP A 105 4.02 -0.80 -19.69
N ARG A 106 4.85 -1.48 -18.90
CA ARG A 106 4.35 -2.21 -17.74
C ARG A 106 3.79 -1.26 -16.69
N LYS A 107 4.46 -0.14 -16.43
CA LYS A 107 3.95 0.90 -15.53
C LYS A 107 2.58 1.40 -15.99
N THR A 108 2.41 1.65 -17.29
CA THR A 108 1.12 2.07 -17.86
C THR A 108 0.00 1.08 -17.56
N LEU A 109 0.26 -0.21 -17.76
CA LEU A 109 -0.75 -1.25 -17.51
C LEU A 109 -1.01 -1.42 -16.00
N ILE A 110 0.02 -1.37 -15.16
CA ILE A 110 -0.10 -1.42 -13.69
C ILE A 110 -0.97 -0.26 -13.19
N ASP A 111 -0.64 0.98 -13.59
CA ASP A 111 -1.35 2.18 -13.12
C ASP A 111 -2.85 2.12 -13.47
N LYS A 112 -3.17 1.74 -14.72
CA LYS A 112 -4.57 1.58 -15.15
C LYS A 112 -5.28 0.45 -14.39
N THR A 113 -4.59 -0.67 -14.16
CA THR A 113 -5.15 -1.82 -13.43
C THR A 113 -5.45 -1.45 -11.97
N VAL A 114 -4.51 -0.78 -11.30
CA VAL A 114 -4.69 -0.31 -9.93
C VAL A 114 -5.83 0.71 -9.85
N ALA A 115 -5.88 1.68 -10.76
CA ALA A 115 -6.95 2.68 -10.81
C ALA A 115 -8.34 2.06 -11.01
N TRP A 116 -8.47 1.10 -11.93
CA TRP A 116 -9.71 0.33 -12.10
C TRP A 116 -10.07 -0.41 -10.81
N SER A 117 -9.10 -1.07 -10.18
CA SER A 117 -9.36 -1.84 -8.96
C SER A 117 -9.75 -0.97 -7.76
N ALA A 118 -9.27 0.28 -7.70
CA ALA A 118 -9.65 1.24 -6.68
C ALA A 118 -11.08 1.75 -6.88
N LYS A 119 -11.54 1.85 -8.14
CA LYS A 119 -12.89 2.30 -8.52
C LYS A 119 -13.94 1.20 -8.36
N HIS A 120 -13.63 -0.04 -8.74
CA HIS A 120 -14.56 -1.17 -8.78
C HIS A 120 -14.35 -2.20 -7.67
N GLY A 121 -13.39 -1.97 -6.78
CA GLY A 121 -13.06 -2.86 -5.67
C GLY A 121 -13.49 -2.32 -4.31
N LYS A 122 -13.25 -3.13 -3.27
CA LYS A 122 -13.56 -2.79 -1.86
C LYS A 122 -12.58 -1.80 -1.24
N TYR A 123 -11.44 -1.56 -1.89
CA TYR A 123 -10.29 -0.87 -1.32
C TYR A 123 -10.00 0.39 -2.14
N PRO A 124 -10.18 1.60 -1.56
CA PRO A 124 -10.02 2.86 -2.30
C PRO A 124 -8.58 3.14 -2.72
N GLY A 125 -7.61 2.41 -2.16
CA GLY A 125 -6.20 2.47 -2.57
C GLY A 125 -5.84 1.52 -3.72
N GLY A 126 -6.77 0.68 -4.18
CA GLY A 126 -6.52 -0.43 -5.10
C GLY A 126 -6.57 -1.79 -4.40
N ASP A 127 -6.71 -2.85 -5.19
CA ASP A 127 -6.81 -4.23 -4.70
C ASP A 127 -5.50 -4.70 -4.03
N PRO A 128 -5.54 -5.19 -2.78
CA PRO A 128 -4.34 -5.62 -2.05
C PRO A 128 -3.54 -6.72 -2.72
N GLU A 129 -4.18 -7.66 -3.42
CA GLU A 129 -3.48 -8.75 -4.12
C GLU A 129 -2.79 -8.26 -5.39
N LEU A 130 -3.44 -7.38 -6.16
CA LEU A 130 -2.79 -6.69 -7.29
C LEU A 130 -1.57 -5.90 -6.83
N HIS A 131 -1.69 -5.16 -5.72
CA HIS A 131 -0.57 -4.46 -5.11
C HIS A 131 0.55 -5.41 -4.68
N TYR A 132 0.23 -6.52 -3.99
CA TYR A 132 1.23 -7.52 -3.61
C TYR A 132 1.97 -8.06 -4.83
N TYR A 133 1.24 -8.47 -5.86
CA TYR A 133 1.81 -9.00 -7.10
C TYR A 133 2.75 -8.01 -7.79
N CYS A 134 2.30 -6.75 -7.96
CA CYS A 134 3.12 -5.72 -8.61
C CYS A 134 4.37 -5.39 -7.77
N GLY A 135 4.23 -5.31 -6.44
CA GLY A 135 5.33 -5.06 -5.52
C GLY A 135 6.37 -6.18 -5.57
N GLU A 136 5.94 -7.45 -5.56
CA GLU A 136 6.83 -8.60 -5.68
C GLU A 136 7.55 -8.64 -7.02
N LEU A 137 6.82 -8.40 -8.12
CA LEU A 137 7.40 -8.35 -9.46
C LEU A 137 8.49 -7.28 -9.57
N LEU A 138 8.21 -6.05 -9.14
CA LEU A 138 9.15 -4.93 -9.18
C LEU A 138 10.34 -5.13 -8.25
N TYR A 139 10.12 -5.76 -7.09
CA TYR A 139 11.19 -6.11 -6.17
C TYR A 139 12.18 -7.11 -6.79
N ARG A 140 11.70 -8.17 -7.44
CA ARG A 140 12.56 -9.15 -8.15
C ARG A 140 13.42 -8.52 -9.24
N GLU A 141 13.02 -7.36 -9.75
CA GLU A 141 13.72 -6.62 -10.79
C GLU A 141 14.62 -5.50 -10.24
N GLY A 142 14.74 -5.38 -8.91
CA GLY A 142 15.58 -4.37 -8.26
C GLY A 142 14.98 -2.96 -8.25
N VAL A 143 13.72 -2.79 -8.64
CA VAL A 143 13.05 -1.48 -8.70
C VAL A 143 12.42 -1.15 -7.34
N PHE A 144 13.26 -0.97 -6.33
CA PHE A 144 12.82 -0.91 -4.92
C PHE A 144 11.89 0.27 -4.59
N GLU A 145 12.09 1.44 -5.19
CA GLU A 145 11.22 2.62 -4.98
C GLU A 145 9.78 2.34 -5.43
N ALA A 146 9.61 1.78 -6.63
CA ALA A 146 8.28 1.45 -7.14
C ALA A 146 7.66 0.29 -6.37
N ALA A 147 8.46 -0.73 -6.02
CA ALA A 147 8.00 -1.88 -5.25
C ALA A 147 7.48 -1.48 -3.86
N GLU A 148 8.17 -0.56 -3.17
CA GLU A 148 7.77 -0.06 -1.85
C GLU A 148 6.33 0.46 -1.84
N GLN A 149 5.98 1.31 -2.80
CA GLN A 149 4.63 1.90 -2.87
C GLN A 149 3.55 0.82 -2.97
N HIS A 150 3.78 -0.20 -3.80
CA HIS A 150 2.84 -1.29 -3.96
C HIS A 150 2.74 -2.17 -2.70
N LEU A 151 3.86 -2.54 -2.08
CA LEU A 151 3.85 -3.37 -0.86
C LEU A 151 3.22 -2.63 0.34
N LEU A 152 3.40 -1.31 0.44
CA LEU A 152 2.73 -0.49 1.44
C LEU A 152 1.20 -0.42 1.22
N ASN A 153 0.75 -0.32 -0.04
CA ASN A 153 -0.68 -0.26 -0.35
C ASN A 153 -1.38 -1.61 -0.22
N SER A 154 -0.67 -2.74 -0.36
CA SER A 154 -1.22 -4.07 -0.09
C SER A 154 -1.60 -4.24 1.39
N ALA A 155 -0.72 -3.81 2.30
CA ALA A 155 -0.92 -3.85 3.75
C ALA A 155 -1.30 -5.24 4.33
N SER A 156 -1.03 -6.32 3.61
CA SER A 156 -1.16 -7.70 4.08
C SER A 156 0.07 -8.12 4.90
N ARG A 157 -0.08 -9.17 5.71
CA ARG A 157 1.03 -9.75 6.48
C ARG A 157 2.19 -10.18 5.57
N ASP A 158 1.88 -10.77 4.42
CA ASP A 158 2.89 -11.19 3.44
C ASP A 158 3.58 -10.01 2.78
N SER A 159 2.82 -8.95 2.42
CA SER A 159 3.42 -7.73 1.86
C SER A 159 4.39 -7.07 2.84
N ALA A 160 4.05 -7.05 4.13
CA ALA A 160 4.90 -6.48 5.18
C ALA A 160 6.19 -7.30 5.38
N ARG A 161 6.11 -8.64 5.32
CA ARG A 161 7.30 -9.51 5.34
C ARG A 161 8.19 -9.28 4.12
N LEU A 162 7.60 -9.16 2.94
CA LEU A 162 8.34 -8.93 1.71
C LEU A 162 9.00 -7.55 1.70
N LEU A 163 8.28 -6.52 2.16
CA LEU A 163 8.80 -5.18 2.34
C LEU A 163 9.98 -5.16 3.30
N ALA A 164 9.92 -5.91 4.42
CA ALA A 164 11.03 -6.02 5.36
C ALA A 164 12.28 -6.64 4.72
N ARG A 165 12.13 -7.68 3.91
CA ARG A 165 13.25 -8.29 3.16
C ARG A 165 13.86 -7.31 2.16
N MET A 166 13.01 -6.64 1.37
CA MET A 166 13.45 -5.64 0.40
C MET A 166 14.17 -4.46 1.08
N MET A 167 13.61 -3.92 2.17
CA MET A 167 14.22 -2.82 2.92
C MET A 167 15.53 -3.24 3.57
N PHE A 168 15.64 -4.48 4.04
CA PHE A 168 16.88 -5.02 4.57
C PHE A 168 17.94 -5.06 3.49
N GLU A 169 17.60 -5.61 2.33
CA GLU A 169 18.48 -5.66 1.15
C GLU A 169 18.91 -4.27 0.69
N TRP A 170 17.97 -3.34 0.56
CA TRP A 170 18.24 -1.98 0.12
C TRP A 170 19.10 -1.18 1.11
N SER A 171 19.08 -1.56 2.39
CA SER A 171 19.91 -0.91 3.41
C SER A 171 21.37 -1.39 3.45
N ARG A 172 21.74 -2.44 2.69
CA ARG A 172 23.00 -3.19 2.86
C ARG A 172 24.27 -2.37 2.60
N ASP A 173 24.21 -1.33 1.77
CA ASP A 173 25.39 -0.55 1.35
C ASP A 173 25.83 0.51 2.39
N GLY A 174 25.69 0.20 3.68
CA GLY A 174 26.09 1.08 4.78
C GLY A 174 25.05 2.12 5.19
N SER A 175 23.88 2.11 4.56
CA SER A 175 22.78 3.02 4.94
C SER A 175 22.27 2.75 6.36
N ASN A 176 21.82 3.82 7.03
CA ASN A 176 21.25 3.73 8.38
C ASN A 176 19.94 2.91 8.34
N PRO A 177 19.87 1.76 9.03
CA PRO A 177 18.71 0.88 8.99
C PRO A 177 17.44 1.51 9.59
N GLY A 178 17.59 2.45 10.53
CA GLY A 178 16.48 3.22 11.10
C GLY A 178 15.69 4.00 10.04
N ALA A 179 16.33 4.53 9.01
CA ALA A 179 15.64 5.25 7.92
C ALA A 179 14.71 4.33 7.11
N TYR A 180 15.14 3.10 6.86
CA TYR A 180 14.36 2.07 6.16
C TYR A 180 13.27 1.49 7.06
N ALA A 181 13.53 1.39 8.37
CA ALA A 181 12.51 1.00 9.33
C ALA A 181 11.37 2.04 9.39
N ILE A 182 11.68 3.33 9.37
CA ILE A 182 10.65 4.40 9.31
C ILE A 182 9.76 4.21 8.08
N ARG A 183 10.38 4.00 6.91
CA ARG A 183 9.68 3.82 5.62
C ARG A 183 8.71 2.64 5.61
N GLY A 184 9.05 1.53 6.26
CA GLY A 184 8.17 0.36 6.32
C GLY A 184 7.25 0.30 7.54
N THR A 185 7.43 1.14 8.56
CA THR A 185 6.58 1.14 9.76
C THR A 185 5.56 2.28 9.77
N ILE A 186 6.02 3.51 9.54
CA ILE A 186 5.19 4.70 9.72
C ILE A 186 4.01 4.75 8.75
N PRO A 187 4.15 4.45 7.45
CA PRO A 187 3.01 4.45 6.54
C PRO A 187 1.93 3.44 6.93
N TYR A 188 2.29 2.26 7.45
CA TYR A 188 1.32 1.29 7.95
C TYR A 188 0.57 1.81 9.18
N LEU A 189 1.27 2.46 10.13
CA LEU A 189 0.61 3.09 11.28
C LEU A 189 -0.30 4.25 10.86
N LEU A 190 0.13 5.10 9.92
CA LEU A 190 -0.71 6.19 9.38
C LEU A 190 -1.97 5.64 8.69
N ASN A 191 -1.89 4.44 8.10
CA ASN A 191 -3.04 3.73 7.52
C ASN A 191 -3.79 2.84 8.53
N THR A 192 -3.51 2.97 9.82
CA THR A 192 -4.13 2.19 10.91
C THR A 192 -3.88 0.67 10.87
N SER A 193 -2.91 0.20 10.07
CA SER A 193 -2.56 -1.20 9.94
C SER A 193 -1.49 -1.61 10.96
N ILE A 194 -1.91 -1.83 12.21
CA ILE A 194 -1.04 -2.29 13.30
C ILE A 194 -0.39 -3.64 12.96
N LEU A 195 -1.16 -4.58 12.39
CA LEU A 195 -0.66 -5.92 12.08
C LEU A 195 0.48 -5.87 11.04
N ALA A 196 0.34 -5.07 9.98
CA ALA A 196 1.38 -4.92 8.97
C ALA A 196 2.62 -4.21 9.54
N ALA A 197 2.42 -3.13 10.31
CA ALA A 197 3.51 -2.40 10.97
C ALA A 197 4.34 -3.31 11.90
N ARG A 198 3.65 -4.11 12.73
CA ARG A 198 4.27 -5.09 13.63
C ARG A 198 5.01 -6.17 12.84
N THR A 199 4.35 -6.76 11.84
CA THR A 199 4.95 -7.81 11.00
C THR A 199 6.21 -7.32 10.31
N PHE A 200 6.17 -6.11 9.73
CA PHE A 200 7.33 -5.49 9.10
C PHE A 200 8.47 -5.29 10.10
N ILE A 201 8.24 -4.61 11.23
CA ILE A 201 9.34 -4.24 12.12
C ILE A 201 9.99 -5.46 12.77
N THR A 202 9.19 -6.47 13.16
CA THR A 202 9.70 -7.71 13.75
C THR A 202 10.53 -8.49 12.74
N THR A 203 10.06 -8.59 11.49
CA THR A 203 10.81 -9.26 10.42
C THR A 203 12.10 -8.52 10.10
N PHE A 204 12.03 -7.19 9.98
CA PHE A 204 13.18 -6.34 9.64
C PHE A 204 14.27 -6.38 10.71
N ILE A 205 13.90 -6.26 11.99
CA ILE A 205 14.85 -6.38 13.11
C ILE A 205 15.43 -7.79 13.19
N GLY A 206 14.62 -8.83 13.00
CA GLY A 206 15.13 -10.21 12.95
C GLY A 206 16.20 -10.42 11.88
N LEU A 207 16.00 -9.87 10.67
CA LEU A 207 16.98 -9.89 9.59
C LEU A 207 18.25 -9.10 9.94
N LEU A 208 18.10 -7.93 10.56
CA LEU A 208 19.24 -7.12 11.00
C LEU A 208 20.08 -7.85 12.05
N LEU A 209 19.46 -8.45 13.07
CA LEU A 209 20.20 -9.10 14.15
C LEU A 209 20.83 -10.43 13.73
N ALA A 210 20.25 -11.12 12.74
CA ALA A 210 20.84 -12.30 12.14
C ALA A 210 22.04 -12.00 11.21
N SER A 211 22.21 -10.73 10.80
CA SER A 211 23.28 -10.33 9.87
C SER A 211 24.59 -10.02 10.62
N PRO A 212 25.70 -10.72 10.31
CA PRO A 212 27.00 -10.43 10.91
C PRO A 212 27.47 -8.99 10.66
N GLN A 213 27.12 -8.41 9.52
CA GLN A 213 27.45 -7.02 9.16
C GLN A 213 26.74 -5.98 10.05
N ARG A 214 25.77 -6.41 10.85
CA ARG A 214 24.92 -5.57 11.70
C ARG A 214 25.02 -5.95 13.18
N ALA A 215 26.03 -6.74 13.57
CA ALA A 215 26.22 -7.20 14.96
C ALA A 215 26.28 -6.06 15.99
N THR A 216 26.71 -4.86 15.58
CA THR A 216 26.75 -3.66 16.45
C THR A 216 25.36 -3.17 16.87
N LEU A 217 24.28 -3.65 16.24
CA LEU A 217 22.90 -3.35 16.63
C LEU A 217 22.44 -4.11 17.88
N ILE A 218 23.11 -5.22 18.22
CA ILE A 218 22.79 -6.01 19.41
C ILE A 218 23.15 -5.20 20.65
N ASN A 219 22.17 -5.01 21.54
CA ASN A 219 22.40 -4.39 22.83
C ASN A 219 22.91 -5.44 23.82
N GLN A 220 24.16 -5.32 24.27
CA GLN A 220 24.78 -6.30 25.18
C GLN A 220 24.11 -6.38 26.55
N HIS A 221 23.43 -5.31 27.00
CA HIS A 221 22.70 -5.31 28.28
C HIS A 221 21.33 -5.96 28.18
N PHE A 222 20.76 -6.00 26.97
CA PHE A 222 19.44 -6.55 26.68
C PHE A 222 19.51 -7.39 25.39
N PRO A 223 20.25 -8.52 25.42
CA PRO A 223 20.45 -9.35 24.23
C PRO A 223 19.15 -10.05 23.80
N ASP A 224 18.32 -10.44 24.77
CA ASP A 224 17.06 -11.14 24.55
C ASP A 224 15.87 -10.18 24.43
N PRO A 225 14.79 -10.58 23.74
CA PRO A 225 13.55 -9.81 23.69
C PRO A 225 12.98 -9.54 25.09
N VAL A 226 12.51 -8.32 25.31
CA VAL A 226 11.87 -7.90 26.56
C VAL A 226 10.37 -8.08 26.43
N ALA A 227 9.79 -8.97 27.24
CA ALA A 227 8.35 -9.16 27.32
C ALA A 227 7.65 -7.94 27.93
N LEU A 228 6.67 -7.40 27.20
CA LEU A 228 5.74 -6.39 27.67
C LEU A 228 4.54 -7.11 28.29
N LYS A 229 4.36 -6.90 29.61
CA LYS A 229 3.21 -7.47 30.32
C LYS A 229 1.91 -6.98 29.70
N SER A 230 1.11 -7.91 29.20
CA SER A 230 -0.28 -7.69 28.82
C SER A 230 -1.15 -8.50 29.78
N PRO A 231 -2.15 -7.92 30.47
CA PRO A 231 -3.00 -8.66 31.40
C PRO A 231 -3.83 -9.76 30.72
N ASP A 232 -4.18 -9.56 29.44
CA ASP A 232 -5.25 -10.30 28.76
C ASP A 232 -4.83 -10.93 27.41
N SER A 233 -3.53 -10.98 27.09
CA SER A 233 -3.03 -11.53 25.82
C SER A 233 -1.66 -12.16 25.96
N ASP A 234 -1.24 -12.94 24.95
CA ASP A 234 0.16 -13.35 24.80
C ASP A 234 1.08 -12.12 24.95
N PRO A 235 2.24 -12.29 25.61
CA PRO A 235 3.16 -11.19 25.83
C PRO A 235 3.66 -10.67 24.49
N ASP A 236 3.46 -9.38 24.22
CA ASP A 236 4.15 -8.71 23.13
C ASP A 236 5.61 -8.53 23.53
N GLU A 237 6.55 -8.79 22.62
CA GLU A 237 7.98 -8.64 22.89
C GLU A 237 8.57 -7.46 22.12
N VAL A 238 9.57 -6.81 22.72
CA VAL A 238 10.39 -5.78 22.05
C VAL A 238 11.86 -6.12 22.17
N GLN A 239 12.57 -6.04 21.07
CA GLN A 239 14.00 -6.26 21.02
C GLN A 239 14.72 -4.93 21.18
N ILE A 240 15.45 -4.77 22.29
CA ILE A 240 16.23 -3.55 22.52
C ILE A 240 17.49 -3.61 21.66
N THR A 241 17.68 -2.59 20.83
CA THR A 241 18.84 -2.43 19.94
C THR A 241 19.68 -1.23 20.36
N THR A 242 20.86 -1.07 19.78
CA THR A 242 21.66 0.16 19.93
C THR A 242 21.11 1.33 19.10
N ASP A 243 20.22 1.08 18.12
CA ASP A 243 19.59 2.11 17.30
C ASP A 243 18.31 2.66 17.96
N PRO A 244 18.28 3.95 18.35
CA PRO A 244 17.12 4.54 19.00
C PRO A 244 15.86 4.59 18.10
N THR A 245 16.02 4.61 16.77
CA THR A 245 14.90 4.62 15.82
C THR A 245 14.19 3.28 15.83
N LEU A 246 14.92 2.16 15.80
CA LEU A 246 14.34 0.82 15.87
C LEU A 246 13.60 0.60 17.21
N ASN A 247 14.18 1.09 18.30
CA ASN A 247 13.56 1.02 19.63
C ASN A 247 12.28 1.86 19.69
N PHE A 248 12.31 3.08 19.14
CA PHE A 248 11.13 3.95 19.08
C PHE A 248 10.00 3.31 18.28
N LEU A 249 10.28 2.78 17.08
CA LEU A 249 9.25 2.24 16.19
C LEU A 249 8.53 1.03 16.80
N GLN A 250 9.26 0.12 17.43
CA GLN A 250 8.65 -1.00 18.17
C GLN A 250 7.73 -0.49 19.28
N LEU A 251 8.21 0.42 20.14
CA LEU A 251 7.41 0.99 21.23
C LEU A 251 6.22 1.81 20.73
N ALA A 252 6.37 2.52 19.60
CA ALA A 252 5.31 3.29 18.98
C ALA A 252 4.17 2.39 18.51
N ILE A 253 4.49 1.25 17.87
CA ILE A 253 3.49 0.23 17.50
C ILE A 253 2.76 -0.27 18.74
N GLN A 254 3.50 -0.63 19.79
CA GLN A 254 2.92 -1.17 21.03
C GLN A 254 2.02 -0.15 21.74
N THR A 255 2.39 1.13 21.69
CA THR A 255 1.59 2.24 22.24
C THR A 255 0.34 2.49 21.41
N CYS A 256 0.44 2.46 20.07
CA CYS A 256 -0.70 2.64 19.17
C CYS A 256 -1.69 1.47 19.25
N GLN A 257 -1.20 0.24 19.41
CA GLN A 257 -2.02 -0.96 19.61
C GLN A 257 -2.85 -0.90 20.90
N ARG A 258 -2.32 -0.21 21.92
CA ARG A 258 -2.95 0.01 23.23
C ARG A 258 -3.55 1.41 23.37
N ALA A 259 -3.84 2.06 22.25
CA ALA A 259 -4.57 3.31 22.29
C ALA A 259 -5.95 3.09 22.91
N GLY A 260 -6.41 4.04 23.74
CA GLY A 260 -7.72 3.94 24.34
C GLY A 260 -8.87 4.12 23.34
N TRP A 261 -10.09 4.10 23.88
CA TRP A 261 -11.36 4.26 23.15
C TRP A 261 -11.51 5.60 22.41
N GLY A 262 -10.64 6.57 22.66
CA GLY A 262 -10.70 7.88 21.99
C GLY A 262 -12.04 8.58 22.25
N PRO A 263 -12.72 9.16 21.24
CA PRO A 263 -13.99 9.85 21.42
C PRO A 263 -15.16 8.91 21.76
N GLU A 264 -14.97 7.59 21.63
CA GLU A 264 -16.00 6.59 21.87
C GLU A 264 -16.08 6.14 23.33
N ALA A 265 -15.22 6.66 24.20
CA ALA A 265 -15.27 6.40 25.64
C ALA A 265 -16.64 6.81 26.21
N ARG A 266 -17.24 5.92 27.01
CA ARG A 266 -18.56 6.08 27.64
C ARG A 266 -18.50 6.06 29.16
N THR A 267 -17.40 5.56 29.72
CA THR A 267 -17.21 5.44 31.16
C THR A 267 -16.03 6.27 31.67
N PRO A 268 -16.04 6.70 32.95
CA PRO A 268 -14.92 7.41 33.55
C PRO A 268 -13.60 6.61 33.53
N GLU A 269 -13.68 5.28 33.53
CA GLU A 269 -12.53 4.38 33.46
C GLU A 269 -11.89 4.39 32.08
N GLU A 270 -12.70 4.34 31.02
CA GLU A 270 -12.24 4.45 29.62
C GLU A 270 -11.61 5.82 29.36
N GLU A 271 -12.17 6.90 29.91
CA GLU A 271 -11.59 8.25 29.84
C GLU A 271 -10.28 8.38 30.62
N LYS A 272 -10.18 7.72 31.78
CA LYS A 272 -8.91 7.63 32.51
C LYS A 272 -7.86 6.91 31.66
N TYR A 273 -8.22 5.80 31.01
CA TYR A 273 -7.32 5.07 30.13
C TYR A 273 -6.90 5.88 28.90
N ASN A 274 -7.81 6.66 28.30
CA ASN A 274 -7.48 7.62 27.25
C ASN A 274 -6.43 8.64 27.70
N ARG A 275 -6.55 9.19 28.92
CA ARG A 275 -5.52 10.11 29.46
C ARG A 275 -4.17 9.43 29.62
N VAL A 276 -4.14 8.22 30.19
CA VAL A 276 -2.89 7.46 30.39
C VAL A 276 -2.22 7.11 29.06
N SER A 277 -2.97 6.67 28.06
CA SER A 277 -2.42 6.35 26.73
C SER A 277 -1.89 7.60 26.01
N ARG A 278 -2.59 8.74 26.09
CA ARG A 278 -2.11 10.04 25.59
C ARG A 278 -0.79 10.46 26.25
N GLU A 279 -0.71 10.42 27.57
CA GLU A 279 0.51 10.77 28.32
C GLU A 279 1.68 9.82 27.97
N THR A 280 1.38 8.53 27.78
CA THR A 280 2.38 7.53 27.37
C THR A 280 2.95 7.85 25.99
N TRP A 281 2.09 8.17 25.02
CA TRP A 281 2.53 8.60 23.68
C TRP A 281 3.40 9.86 23.74
N LEU A 282 2.94 10.90 24.45
CA LEU A 282 3.68 12.16 24.59
C LEU A 282 5.06 11.95 25.24
N ARG A 283 5.13 11.10 26.27
CA ARG A 283 6.39 10.74 26.93
C ARG A 283 7.33 10.00 25.97
N LEU A 284 6.82 9.02 25.23
CA LEU A 284 7.60 8.28 24.23
C LEU A 284 8.14 9.21 23.14
N ALA A 285 7.26 10.01 22.53
CA ALA A 285 7.61 10.98 21.50
C ALA A 285 8.67 11.97 21.99
N SER A 286 8.47 12.57 23.17
CA SER A 286 9.43 13.53 23.75
C SER A 286 10.79 12.91 24.05
N ARG A 287 10.83 11.64 24.50
CA ARG A 287 12.09 10.94 24.83
C ARG A 287 12.96 10.69 23.61
N TYR A 288 12.33 10.41 22.46
CA TYR A 288 13.01 9.99 21.24
C TYR A 288 13.17 11.10 20.20
N ARG A 289 12.51 12.26 20.39
CA ARG A 289 12.45 13.39 19.45
C ARG A 289 13.78 13.79 18.80
N THR A 290 14.88 13.79 19.57
CA THR A 290 16.21 14.20 19.10
C THR A 290 17.15 13.03 18.81
N ARG A 291 16.70 11.80 19.05
CA ARG A 291 17.51 10.59 18.95
C ARG A 291 17.24 9.78 17.69
N ILE A 292 16.04 9.92 17.12
CA ILE A 292 15.62 9.18 15.92
C ILE A 292 16.01 9.94 14.65
N VAL A 293 16.22 9.20 13.57
CA VAL A 293 16.45 9.78 12.24
C VAL A 293 15.14 10.28 11.62
N GLY A 294 15.23 11.04 10.51
CA GLY A 294 14.07 11.49 9.73
C GLY A 294 13.62 12.94 9.95
N GLY A 295 14.22 13.68 10.88
CA GLY A 295 14.06 15.14 11.00
C GLY A 295 12.60 15.60 11.06
N ASP A 296 12.22 16.57 10.22
CA ASP A 296 10.86 17.11 10.14
C ASP A 296 9.81 16.08 9.71
N VAL A 297 10.15 15.17 8.80
CA VAL A 297 9.21 14.13 8.35
C VAL A 297 8.75 13.26 9.51
N MET A 298 9.67 12.91 10.41
CA MET A 298 9.35 12.13 11.60
C MET A 298 8.59 12.95 12.64
N ARG A 299 8.85 14.25 12.76
CA ARG A 299 8.06 15.16 13.62
C ARG A 299 6.59 15.21 13.17
N ASP A 300 6.37 15.44 11.88
CA ASP A 300 5.04 15.46 11.28
C ASP A 300 4.31 14.11 11.43
N ALA A 301 5.04 13.00 11.27
CA ALA A 301 4.50 11.67 11.49
C ALA A 301 4.08 11.44 12.94
N ILE A 302 4.90 11.87 13.92
CA ILE A 302 4.57 11.74 15.35
C ILE A 302 3.31 12.53 15.70
N GLU A 303 3.18 13.75 15.18
CA GLU A 303 1.98 14.58 15.38
C GLU A 303 0.75 13.91 14.77
N SER A 304 0.88 13.39 13.54
CA SER A 304 -0.19 12.68 12.83
C SER A 304 -0.64 11.43 13.58
N LEU A 305 0.30 10.63 14.08
CA LEU A 305 -0.01 9.45 14.90
C LEU A 305 -0.64 9.83 16.24
N GLY A 306 -0.19 10.91 16.86
CA GLY A 306 -0.81 11.54 18.02
C GLY A 306 -2.29 11.83 17.80
N ASN A 307 -2.61 12.37 16.62
CA ASN A 307 -3.97 12.68 16.24
C ASN A 307 -4.81 11.42 15.93
N ILE A 308 -4.28 10.49 15.12
CA ILE A 308 -4.99 9.28 14.67
C ILE A 308 -5.30 8.33 15.83
N TYR A 309 -4.34 8.10 16.71
CA TYR A 309 -4.44 7.09 17.77
C TYR A 309 -4.89 7.65 19.11
N PHE A 310 -4.57 8.90 19.42
CA PHE A 310 -4.75 9.43 20.78
C PHE A 310 -5.61 10.71 20.83
N ASP A 311 -6.20 11.15 19.73
CA ASP A 311 -6.95 12.42 19.61
C ASP A 311 -6.18 13.63 20.12
N ILE A 312 -4.84 13.61 20.01
CA ILE A 312 -4.04 14.78 20.33
C ILE A 312 -4.22 15.76 19.17
N PRO A 313 -4.71 16.99 19.42
CA PRO A 313 -4.83 17.99 18.36
C PRO A 313 -3.47 18.23 17.72
N ALA A 314 -3.40 18.22 16.39
CA ALA A 314 -2.19 18.64 15.70
C ALA A 314 -1.85 20.06 16.15
N ALA A 315 -0.57 20.33 16.41
CA ALA A 315 -0.15 21.69 16.65
C ALA A 315 -0.59 22.51 15.43
N ARG A 316 -1.26 23.65 15.64
CA ARG A 316 -1.52 24.57 14.55
C ARG A 316 -0.17 24.96 13.97
N LYS A 317 0.21 24.37 12.83
CA LYS A 317 1.34 24.86 12.04
C LYS A 317 1.03 26.34 11.84
N GLY A 318 1.89 27.18 12.43
CA GLY A 318 1.62 28.60 12.63
C GLY A 318 0.94 29.17 11.40
N ALA A 319 -0.22 29.80 11.61
CA ALA A 319 -0.86 30.59 10.58
C ALA A 319 0.21 31.47 9.91
N ASN A 320 0.15 31.57 8.58
CA ASN A 320 1.07 32.38 7.80
C ASN A 320 1.25 33.72 8.52
N PRO A 321 2.44 34.06 9.04
CA PRO A 321 2.61 35.26 9.85
C PRO A 321 2.13 36.51 9.12
N LEU A 322 2.27 36.52 7.79
CA LEU A 322 1.77 37.56 6.91
C LEU A 322 0.24 37.62 6.82
N GLN A 323 -0.42 36.47 6.86
CA GLN A 323 -1.89 36.35 6.81
C GLN A 323 -2.53 36.72 8.15
N ASP A 324 -1.89 36.36 9.27
CA ASP A 324 -2.30 36.79 10.60
C ASP A 324 -2.03 38.28 10.83
N MET A 325 -0.94 38.82 10.27
CA MET A 325 -0.67 40.25 10.34
C MET A 325 -1.64 41.04 9.46
N MET A 326 -2.01 40.53 8.28
CA MET A 326 -3.04 41.14 7.44
C MET A 326 -4.45 41.01 8.01
N SER A 327 -4.81 39.90 8.66
CA SER A 327 -6.13 39.77 9.30
C SER A 327 -6.26 40.67 10.55
N SER A 328 -5.15 40.89 11.28
CA SER A 328 -5.09 41.85 12.39
C SER A 328 -5.06 43.31 11.93
N LEU A 329 -4.45 43.61 10.77
CA LEU A 329 -4.46 44.95 10.16
C LEU A 329 -5.79 45.30 9.47
N PHE A 330 -6.55 44.32 8.97
CA PHE A 330 -7.78 44.53 8.21
C PHE A 330 -9.07 44.13 8.94
N GLY A 331 -9.01 43.80 10.23
CA GLY A 331 -10.18 43.77 11.12
C GLY A 331 -11.25 42.71 10.80
N GLY A 332 -10.86 41.48 10.46
CA GLY A 332 -11.78 40.38 10.19
C GLY A 332 -11.98 39.47 11.41
N GLY A 333 -13.20 39.43 11.97
CA GLY A 333 -13.58 38.47 13.02
C GLY A 333 -13.46 37.00 12.58
N PRO A 334 -13.43 36.05 13.53
CA PRO A 334 -13.09 34.65 13.25
C PRO A 334 -14.12 33.96 12.35
N ALA A 335 -13.64 33.36 11.26
CA ALA A 335 -14.44 32.52 10.38
C ALA A 335 -14.73 31.14 11.02
N PRO A 336 -15.88 30.51 10.71
CA PRO A 336 -16.24 29.21 11.28
C PRO A 336 -15.38 28.08 10.70
N ASP A 337 -15.08 27.13 11.59
CA ASP A 337 -14.18 26.00 11.40
C ASP A 337 -14.69 25.03 10.32
N ALA A 338 -13.90 24.85 9.25
CA ALA A 338 -14.18 23.88 8.20
C ALA A 338 -13.69 22.49 8.64
N GLY A 339 -14.60 21.71 9.23
CA GLY A 339 -14.32 20.38 9.75
C GLY A 339 -13.72 19.42 8.71
N THR A 340 -12.48 19.00 8.95
CA THR A 340 -11.80 17.94 8.20
C THR A 340 -12.51 16.61 8.47
N LYS A 341 -13.11 16.01 7.44
CA LYS A 341 -13.76 14.69 7.55
C LYS A 341 -12.74 13.62 7.96
N ARG A 342 -12.94 13.04 9.16
CA ARG A 342 -12.17 11.93 9.72
C ARG A 342 -12.35 10.66 8.89
N LYS A 343 -11.27 9.92 8.60
CA LYS A 343 -11.36 8.53 8.12
C LYS A 343 -11.79 7.65 9.30
N PRO A 344 -12.82 6.79 9.16
CA PRO A 344 -13.21 5.87 10.22
C PRO A 344 -12.07 4.88 10.51
N ARG A 345 -11.80 4.65 11.79
CA ARG A 345 -10.91 3.57 12.24
C ARG A 345 -11.47 2.25 11.71
N ARG A 346 -10.67 1.47 10.98
CA ARG A 346 -11.00 0.06 10.74
C ARG A 346 -10.86 -0.66 12.07
N ALA A 347 -11.99 -0.96 12.70
CA ALA A 347 -12.03 -1.89 13.81
C ALA A 347 -11.51 -3.25 13.32
N LEU A 348 -10.56 -3.83 14.05
CA LEU A 348 -10.23 -5.24 13.92
C LEU A 348 -11.46 -6.02 14.39
N THR A 349 -12.30 -6.45 13.45
CA THR A 349 -13.27 -7.51 13.74
C THR A 349 -12.48 -8.79 13.97
N ALA A 350 -12.69 -9.43 15.13
CA ALA A 350 -12.10 -10.71 15.52
C ALA A 350 -12.55 -11.92 14.68
N ALA A 351 -12.86 -11.72 13.39
CA ALA A 351 -13.32 -12.76 12.50
C ALA A 351 -12.53 -12.67 11.18
N GLY A 352 -11.66 -13.64 10.96
CA GLY A 352 -10.82 -13.75 9.77
C GLY A 352 -9.37 -14.11 10.08
N LEU A 353 -9.15 -15.08 10.96
CA LEU A 353 -7.94 -15.90 10.94
C LEU A 353 -8.34 -17.24 10.30
N ASP A 354 -8.26 -17.26 8.97
CA ASP A 354 -7.87 -18.40 8.14
C ASP A 354 -7.22 -17.86 6.87
#